data_AF-A0A812KBZ7-F1
#
_entry.id   AF-A0A812KBZ7-F1
#
_cell.length_a   1.000
_cell.length_b   1.000
_cell.length_c   1.000
_cell.angle_alpha   90.00
_cell.angle_beta   90.00
_cell.angle_gamma   90.00
#
_symmetry.space_group_name_H-M   'P 1'
#
loop_
_entity.id
_entity.type
_entity.pdbx_description
1 polymer ?
#
loop_
_entity_poly.entity_id
_entity_poly.type
_entity_poly.pdbx_seq_one_letter_code
_entity_poly.pdbx_strand_id
1 'polypeptide(L)'
;MPKSMMRSEEHTDRISWRSVKAYCRCCGGFPWVAAFFASSVLERIALIFLDWWLARWAEEDSADERSMYFAVYFATVLLVIALVSFGRLVFAVATVNAGRRLFKQLALSVLRAPMWWWDTTPLGRVLNRFSFDTENTDTTLVTKLFPALQSMSWCWPYLCHTIPCCTSLPVVLIVLYLPSPLVSSWSYPFLHSFVLFHLFR
;
A
#
# COMPACT_ATOMS: atom_id res chain seq x y z
N MET A 1 -24.61 -9.01 21.60
CA MET A 1 -24.06 -7.66 21.89
C MET A 1 -25.16 -6.62 21.62
N PRO A 2 -25.48 -5.70 22.54
CA PRO A 2 -26.64 -4.80 22.41
C PRO A 2 -26.44 -3.70 21.35
N LYS A 3 -27.50 -3.38 20.59
CA LYS A 3 -27.47 -2.38 19.50
C LYS A 3 -27.08 -0.96 19.96
N SER A 4 -27.36 -0.61 21.22
CA SER A 4 -26.94 0.66 21.82
C SER A 4 -25.42 0.73 22.01
N MET A 5 -24.78 -0.41 22.32
CA MET A 5 -23.35 -0.52 22.55
C MET A 5 -22.56 -0.50 21.24
N MET A 6 -23.08 -1.15 20.18
CA MET A 6 -22.53 -1.03 18.82
C MET A 6 -22.55 0.42 18.31
N ARG A 7 -23.61 1.18 18.61
CA ARG A 7 -23.71 2.59 18.17
C ARG A 7 -22.69 3.49 18.89
N SER A 8 -22.38 3.23 20.17
CA SER A 8 -21.34 3.97 20.90
C SER A 8 -19.91 3.66 20.42
N GLU A 9 -19.64 2.42 20.00
CA GLU A 9 -18.36 2.08 19.35
C GLU A 9 -18.24 2.77 17.98
N GLU A 10 -19.32 2.78 17.19
CA GLU A 10 -19.35 3.43 15.86
C GLU A 10 -19.08 4.94 15.91
N HIS A 11 -19.54 5.63 16.96
CA HIS A 11 -19.25 7.05 17.18
C HIS A 11 -17.80 7.31 17.61
N THR A 12 -17.17 6.35 18.30
CA THR A 12 -15.77 6.43 18.72
C THR A 12 -14.83 6.19 17.53
N ASP A 13 -15.25 5.37 16.56
CA ASP A 13 -14.44 4.97 15.40
C ASP A 13 -14.42 6.01 14.25
N ARG A 14 -15.33 6.99 14.26
CA ARG A 14 -15.41 8.02 13.20
C ARG A 14 -14.44 9.18 13.45
N ILE A 15 -13.24 9.04 12.89
CA ILE A 15 -12.24 10.12 12.89
C ILE A 15 -12.66 11.21 11.89
N SER A 16 -12.79 12.45 12.36
CA SER A 16 -13.06 13.58 11.48
C SER A 16 -11.83 13.93 10.61
N TRP A 17 -12.06 14.36 9.36
CA TRP A 17 -10.98 14.85 8.49
C TRP A 17 -10.20 16.02 9.10
N ARG A 18 -10.86 16.83 9.93
CA ARG A 18 -10.20 17.93 10.67
C ARG A 18 -9.15 17.40 11.65
N SER A 19 -9.46 16.31 12.35
CA SER A 19 -8.54 15.64 13.27
C SER A 19 -7.33 15.07 12.52
N VAL A 20 -7.54 14.41 11.38
CA VAL A 20 -6.46 13.90 10.51
C VAL A 20 -5.57 15.05 10.01
N LYS A 21 -6.17 16.13 9.51
CA LYS A 21 -5.42 17.29 9.01
C LYS A 21 -4.63 17.98 10.11
N ALA A 22 -5.19 18.08 11.33
CA ALA A 22 -4.49 18.63 12.49
C ALA A 22 -3.31 17.72 12.90
N TYR A 23 -3.51 16.40 12.91
CA TYR A 23 -2.45 15.43 13.20
C TYR A 23 -1.31 15.51 12.18
N CYS A 24 -1.62 15.52 10.87
CA CYS A 24 -0.61 15.66 9.81
C CYS A 24 0.19 16.98 9.90
N ARG A 25 -0.44 18.08 10.34
CA ARG A 25 0.28 19.33 10.62
C ARG A 25 1.23 19.18 11.81
N CYS A 26 0.80 18.46 12.85
CA CYS A 26 1.64 18.19 14.02
C CYS A 26 2.83 17.28 13.67
N CYS A 27 2.66 16.32 12.75
CA CYS A 27 3.73 15.43 12.26
C CYS A 27 4.93 16.17 11.63
N GLY A 28 4.73 17.39 11.10
CA GLY A 28 5.76 18.11 10.34
C GLY A 28 5.22 18.78 9.08
N GLY A 29 3.94 18.58 8.75
CA GLY A 29 3.30 19.22 7.60
C GLY A 29 3.68 18.58 6.26
N PHE A 30 3.69 19.39 5.22
CA PHE A 30 3.91 18.94 3.84
C PHE A 30 5.25 18.22 3.60
N PRO A 31 6.41 18.65 4.16
CA PRO A 31 7.69 17.97 3.93
C PRO A 31 7.69 16.51 4.37
N TRP A 32 7.00 16.20 5.47
CA TRP A 32 6.88 14.82 5.95
C TRP A 32 6.06 13.95 4.99
N VAL A 33 4.93 14.49 4.51
CA VAL A 33 4.08 13.79 3.53
C VAL A 33 4.89 13.52 2.24
N ALA A 34 5.62 14.52 1.76
CA ALA A 34 6.49 14.39 0.60
C ALA A 34 7.58 13.31 0.81
N ALA A 35 8.24 13.31 1.97
CA ALA A 35 9.26 12.30 2.31
C ALA A 35 8.68 10.87 2.36
N PHE A 36 7.49 10.69 2.92
CA PHE A 36 6.80 9.40 2.94
C PHE A 36 6.51 8.90 1.53
N PHE A 37 5.91 9.73 0.67
CA PHE A 37 5.61 9.34 -0.71
C PHE A 37 6.89 9.10 -1.52
N ALA A 38 7.92 9.92 -1.36
CA ALA A 38 9.21 9.72 -2.02
C ALA A 38 9.85 8.37 -1.64
N SER A 39 9.87 8.03 -0.35
CA SER A 39 10.39 6.73 0.11
C SER A 39 9.57 5.56 -0.43
N SER A 40 8.25 5.72 -0.53
CA SER A 40 7.35 4.70 -1.06
C SER A 40 7.55 4.50 -2.56
N VAL A 41 7.75 5.57 -3.34
CA VAL A 41 8.05 5.47 -4.79
C VAL A 41 9.39 4.77 -5.03
N LEU A 42 10.43 5.11 -4.27
CA LEU A 42 11.74 4.46 -4.37
C LEU A 42 11.66 2.97 -4.04
N GLU A 43 10.94 2.60 -2.98
CA GLU A 43 10.65 1.21 -2.63
C GLU A 43 9.98 0.46 -3.79
N ARG A 44 8.96 1.07 -4.43
CA ARG A 44 8.27 0.45 -5.56
C ARG A 44 9.17 0.25 -6.78
N ILE A 45 10.03 1.22 -7.09
CA ILE A 45 11.00 1.10 -8.19
C ILE A 45 11.97 -0.06 -7.93
N ALA A 46 12.48 -0.18 -6.70
CA ALA A 46 13.39 -1.26 -6.33
C ALA A 46 12.72 -2.65 -6.41
N LEU A 47 11.44 -2.76 -6.04
CA LEU A 47 10.67 -3.99 -6.18
C LEU A 47 10.44 -4.37 -7.65
N ILE A 48 10.07 -3.41 -8.50
CA ILE A 48 9.91 -3.66 -9.95
C ILE A 48 11.23 -4.11 -10.57
N PHE A 49 12.35 -3.49 -10.17
CA PHE A 49 13.68 -3.92 -10.61
C PHE A 49 14.00 -5.34 -10.15
N LEU A 50 13.66 -5.71 -8.90
CA LEU A 50 13.86 -7.06 -8.38
C LEU A 50 13.08 -8.10 -9.19
N ASP A 51 11.81 -7.83 -9.49
CA ASP A 51 10.95 -8.73 -10.29
C ASP A 51 11.48 -8.88 -11.71
N TRP A 52 11.87 -7.76 -12.34
CA TRP A 52 12.49 -7.79 -13.67
C TRP A 52 13.82 -8.54 -13.67
N TRP A 53 14.66 -8.35 -12.65
CA TRP A 53 15.93 -9.05 -12.50
C TRP A 53 15.74 -10.57 -12.34
N LEU A 54 14.75 -10.98 -11.55
CA LEU A 54 14.36 -12.39 -11.39
C LEU A 54 13.89 -13.00 -12.71
N ALA A 55 13.08 -12.27 -13.50
CA ALA A 55 12.65 -12.73 -14.81
C ALA A 55 13.83 -12.93 -15.76
N ARG A 56 14.76 -11.96 -15.81
CA ARG A 56 15.98 -12.07 -16.63
C ARG A 56 16.88 -13.22 -16.19
N TRP A 57 17.00 -13.46 -14.89
CA TRP A 57 17.78 -14.57 -14.35
C TRP A 57 17.15 -15.92 -14.68
N ALA A 58 15.82 -16.01 -14.72
CA ALA A 58 15.11 -17.25 -15.07
C ALA A 58 15.32 -17.72 -16.52
N GLU A 59 15.68 -16.82 -17.43
CA GLU A 59 15.95 -17.13 -18.85
C GLU A 59 17.40 -17.61 -19.08
N GLU A 60 18.29 -17.49 -18.10
CA GLU A 60 19.72 -17.75 -18.25
C GLU A 60 20.12 -19.14 -17.73
N ASP A 61 20.59 -20.01 -18.63
CA ASP A 61 21.02 -21.38 -18.30
C ASP A 61 22.52 -21.51 -17.97
N SER A 62 23.29 -20.41 -18.07
CA SER A 62 24.73 -20.45 -17.88
C SER A 62 25.14 -20.65 -16.41
N ALA A 63 25.94 -21.69 -16.15
CA ALA A 63 26.42 -22.01 -14.80
C ALA A 63 27.52 -21.07 -14.30
N ASP A 64 28.34 -20.50 -15.20
CA ASP A 64 29.50 -19.66 -14.86
C ASP A 64 29.09 -18.31 -14.26
N GLU A 65 27.96 -17.73 -14.68
CA GLU A 65 27.53 -16.40 -14.21
C GLU A 65 26.59 -16.45 -13.00
N ARG A 66 26.25 -17.65 -12.51
CA ARG A 66 25.25 -17.84 -11.44
C ARG A 66 25.58 -17.02 -10.19
N SER A 67 26.85 -16.91 -9.83
CA SER A 67 27.30 -16.13 -8.66
C SER A 67 26.98 -14.63 -8.78
N MET A 68 27.10 -14.05 -9.98
CA MET A 68 26.78 -12.65 -10.26
C MET A 68 25.28 -12.39 -10.12
N TYR A 69 24.43 -13.24 -10.71
CA TYR A 69 22.98 -13.11 -10.62
C TYR A 69 22.47 -13.16 -9.17
N PHE A 70 23.02 -14.08 -8.37
CA PHE A 70 22.74 -14.15 -6.94
C PHE A 70 23.19 -12.89 -6.18
N ALA A 71 24.38 -12.37 -6.49
CA ALA A 71 24.92 -11.19 -5.83
C ALA A 71 24.04 -9.95 -6.08
N VAL A 72 23.62 -9.71 -7.32
CA VAL A 72 22.73 -8.58 -7.67
C VAL A 72 21.35 -8.76 -7.05
N TYR A 73 20.79 -9.97 -7.07
CA TYR A 73 19.53 -10.26 -6.40
C TYR A 73 19.60 -9.94 -4.91
N PHE A 74 20.61 -10.46 -4.22
CA PHE A 74 20.79 -10.25 -2.79
C PHE A 74 21.01 -8.76 -2.44
N ALA A 75 21.84 -8.05 -3.20
CA ALA A 75 22.05 -6.62 -3.03
C ALA A 75 20.76 -5.82 -3.20
N THR A 76 19.93 -6.19 -4.17
CA THR A 76 18.63 -5.55 -4.43
C THR A 76 17.65 -5.81 -3.29
N VAL A 77 17.59 -7.05 -2.77
CA VAL A 77 16.75 -7.39 -1.61
C VAL A 77 17.16 -6.57 -0.39
N LEU A 78 18.46 -6.44 -0.11
CA LEU A 78 18.95 -5.60 0.98
C LEU A 78 18.55 -4.13 0.80
N LEU A 79 18.64 -3.60 -0.43
CA LEU A 79 18.20 -2.25 -0.75
C LEU A 79 16.69 -2.08 -0.48
N VAL A 80 15.85 -3.03 -0.90
CA VAL A 80 14.41 -3.02 -0.63
C VAL A 80 14.13 -3.01 0.88
N ILE A 81 14.78 -3.88 1.65
CA ILE A 81 14.60 -3.93 3.11
C ILE A 81 15.00 -2.60 3.75
N ALA A 82 16.11 -2.00 3.30
CA ALA A 82 16.56 -0.71 3.79
C ALA A 82 15.56 0.41 3.48
N LEU A 83 15.02 0.47 2.25
CA LEU A 83 14.01 1.45 1.83
C LEU A 83 12.70 1.31 2.62
N VAL A 84 12.19 0.09 2.79
CA VAL A 84 11.00 -0.21 3.60
C VAL A 84 11.21 0.24 5.04
N SER A 85 12.36 -0.11 5.62
CA SER A 85 12.70 0.25 7.00
C SER A 85 12.81 1.77 7.17
N PHE A 86 13.42 2.45 6.21
CA PHE A 86 13.54 3.90 6.21
C PHE A 86 12.16 4.58 6.16
N GLY A 87 11.26 4.17 5.27
CA GLY A 87 9.90 4.71 5.19
C GLY A 87 9.12 4.51 6.50
N ARG A 88 9.26 3.35 7.14
CA ARG A 88 8.66 3.08 8.47
C ARG A 88 9.24 3.96 9.57
N LEU A 89 10.55 4.19 9.58
CA LEU A 89 11.21 5.07 10.54
C LEU A 89 10.75 6.53 10.37
N VAL A 90 10.66 7.03 9.14
CA VAL A 90 10.12 8.37 8.84
C VAL A 90 8.71 8.53 9.37
N PHE A 91 7.87 7.50 9.21
CA PHE A 91 6.51 7.51 9.75
C PHE A 91 6.52 7.50 11.29
N ALA A 92 7.28 6.60 11.92
CA ALA A 92 7.35 6.46 13.37
C ALA A 92 7.87 7.72 14.07
N VAL A 93 8.91 8.36 13.54
CA VAL A 93 9.44 9.62 14.11
C VAL A 93 8.38 10.72 14.06
N ALA A 94 7.59 10.77 12.99
CA ALA A 94 6.59 11.81 12.84
C ALA A 94 5.36 11.62 13.72
N THR A 95 4.89 10.39 13.91
CA THR A 95 3.78 10.10 14.84
C THR A 95 4.18 10.41 16.28
N VAL A 96 5.39 10.03 16.70
CA VAL A 96 5.93 10.38 18.02
C VAL A 96 5.99 11.91 18.20
N ASN A 97 6.47 12.63 17.18
CA ASN A 97 6.50 14.10 17.21
C ASN A 97 5.10 14.72 17.25
N ALA A 98 4.13 14.16 16.53
CA ALA A 98 2.75 14.61 16.55
C ALA A 98 2.10 14.39 17.93
N GLY A 99 2.24 13.20 18.51
CA GLY A 99 1.76 12.87 19.84
C GLY A 99 2.35 13.80 20.91
N ARG A 100 3.65 14.05 20.88
CA ARG A 100 4.32 15.02 21.79
C ARG A 100 3.75 16.43 21.67
N ARG A 101 3.51 16.91 20.45
CA ARG A 101 2.96 18.26 20.22
C ARG A 101 1.51 18.37 20.68
N LEU A 102 0.68 17.37 20.38
CA LEU A 102 -0.72 17.33 20.80
C LEU A 102 -0.83 17.26 22.32
N PHE A 103 -0.04 16.40 22.97
CA PHE A 103 0.00 16.30 24.42
C PHE A 103 0.44 17.62 25.07
N LYS A 104 1.48 18.27 24.52
CA LYS A 104 1.94 19.58 25.02
C LYS A 104 0.86 20.67 24.86
N GLN A 105 0.13 20.69 23.75
CA GLN A 105 -0.97 21.63 23.54
C GLN A 105 -2.12 21.39 24.53
N LEU A 106 -2.48 20.12 24.75
CA LEU A 106 -3.48 19.73 25.74
C LEU A 106 -3.06 20.18 27.14
N ALA A 107 -1.83 19.88 27.55
CA ALA A 107 -1.27 20.28 28.84
C ALA A 107 -1.31 21.80 29.04
N LEU A 108 -0.85 22.57 28.05
CA LEU A 108 -0.88 24.04 28.11
C LEU A 108 -2.31 24.59 28.17
N SER A 109 -3.27 23.96 27.48
CA SER A 109 -4.67 24.39 27.52
C SER A 109 -5.30 24.19 28.90
N VAL A 110 -4.95 23.09 29.57
CA VAL A 110 -5.43 22.77 30.92
C VAL A 110 -4.77 23.69 31.95
N LEU A 111 -3.45 23.93 31.85
CA LEU A 111 -2.74 24.84 32.76
C LEU A 111 -3.21 26.30 32.66
N ARG A 112 -3.77 26.70 31.50
CA ARG A 112 -4.35 28.04 31.30
C ARG A 112 -5.82 28.14 31.67
N ALA A 113 -6.44 27.04 32.12
CA ALA A 113 -7.84 27.06 32.51
C ALA A 113 -8.04 27.92 33.78
N PRO A 114 -9.11 28.72 33.85
CA PRO A 114 -9.40 29.57 35.00
C PRO A 114 -9.75 28.74 36.25
N MET A 115 -9.57 29.30 37.45
CA MET A 115 -9.74 28.56 38.72
C MET A 115 -11.12 27.89 38.84
N TRP A 116 -12.21 28.57 38.45
CA TRP A 116 -13.56 28.01 38.50
C TRP A 116 -13.75 26.74 37.65
N TRP A 117 -12.92 26.54 36.61
CA TRP A 117 -12.94 25.32 35.82
C TRP A 117 -12.43 24.12 36.62
N TRP A 118 -11.44 24.32 37.48
CA TRP A 118 -10.90 23.28 38.36
C TRP A 118 -11.88 22.87 39.47
N ASP A 119 -12.70 23.80 39.96
CA ASP A 119 -13.71 23.50 40.98
C ASP A 119 -14.91 22.73 40.41
N THR A 120 -15.20 22.90 39.12
CA THR A 120 -16.35 22.27 38.44
C THR A 120 -16.00 20.98 37.71
N THR A 121 -14.73 20.75 37.36
CA THR A 121 -14.30 19.54 36.66
C THR A 121 -13.67 18.52 37.61
N PRO A 122 -14.22 17.30 37.71
CA PRO A 122 -13.64 16.29 38.58
C PRO A 122 -12.25 15.88 38.08
N LEU A 123 -11.27 15.84 38.97
CA LEU A 123 -9.87 15.52 38.65
C LEU A 123 -9.73 14.20 37.88
N GLY A 124 -10.55 13.20 38.21
CA GLY A 124 -10.58 11.92 37.49
C GLY A 124 -10.92 12.04 36.00
N ARG A 125 -11.76 13.01 35.60
CA ARG A 125 -12.08 13.25 34.18
C ARG A 125 -10.87 13.86 33.45
N VAL A 126 -10.14 14.75 34.11
CA VAL A 126 -8.92 15.34 33.55
C VAL A 126 -7.87 14.26 33.33
N LEU A 127 -7.66 13.38 34.32
CA LEU A 127 -6.74 12.25 34.22
C LEU A 127 -7.13 11.28 33.10
N ASN A 128 -8.41 10.91 32.98
CA ASN A 128 -8.88 10.06 31.88
C ASN A 128 -8.64 10.68 30.51
N ARG A 129 -8.72 12.01 30.39
CA ARG A 129 -8.47 12.71 29.13
C ARG A 129 -6.98 12.75 28.76
N PHE A 130 -6.09 12.87 29.74
CA PHE A 130 -4.64 12.83 29.51
C PHE A 130 -4.13 11.42 29.20
N SER A 131 -4.68 10.41 29.85
CA SER A 131 -4.25 9.02 29.66
C SER A 131 -5.04 8.37 28.54
N PHE A 132 -6.29 7.97 28.82
CA PHE A 132 -7.08 7.10 27.95
C PHE A 132 -7.45 7.79 26.63
N ASP A 133 -7.96 9.02 26.66
CA ASP A 133 -8.42 9.67 25.41
C ASP A 133 -7.25 9.98 24.47
N THR A 134 -6.09 10.36 25.02
CA THR A 134 -4.90 10.67 24.22
C THR A 134 -4.31 9.40 23.61
N GLU A 135 -4.20 8.32 24.39
CA GLU A 135 -3.74 7.01 23.91
C GLU A 135 -4.68 6.45 22.84
N ASN A 136 -6.00 6.47 23.09
CA ASN A 136 -7.00 5.99 22.14
C ASN A 136 -6.96 6.80 20.83
N THR A 137 -6.83 8.12 20.92
CA THR A 137 -6.75 8.99 19.74
C THR A 137 -5.49 8.72 18.91
N ASP A 138 -4.32 8.59 19.56
CA ASP A 138 -3.05 8.36 18.88
C ASP A 138 -3.02 6.96 18.23
N THR A 139 -3.42 5.93 18.96
CA THR A 139 -3.48 4.55 18.45
C THR A 139 -4.46 4.42 17.29
N THR A 140 -5.66 4.99 17.40
CA THR A 140 -6.66 4.95 16.32
C THR A 140 -6.18 5.73 15.09
N LEU A 141 -5.59 6.92 15.26
CA LEU A 141 -5.04 7.69 14.14
C LEU A 141 -3.90 6.95 13.45
N VAL A 142 -2.94 6.40 14.20
CA VAL A 142 -1.79 5.67 13.65
C VAL A 142 -2.23 4.42 12.90
N THR A 143 -3.13 3.62 13.49
CA THR A 143 -3.60 2.35 12.90
C THR A 143 -4.44 2.55 11.64
N LYS A 144 -5.13 3.69 11.49
CA LYS A 144 -5.88 4.00 10.26
C LYS A 144 -5.05 4.78 9.24
N LEU A 145 -4.20 5.70 9.67
CA LEU A 145 -3.44 6.60 8.79
C LEU A 145 -2.33 5.85 8.04
N PHE A 146 -1.55 5.00 8.73
CA PHE A 146 -0.44 4.29 8.08
C PHE A 146 -0.91 3.39 6.93
N PRO A 147 -1.89 2.47 7.14
CA PRO A 147 -2.37 1.63 6.06
C PRO A 147 -3.05 2.44 4.95
N ALA A 148 -3.80 3.49 5.28
CA ALA A 148 -4.43 4.34 4.28
C ALA A 148 -3.40 5.01 3.35
N LEU A 149 -2.33 5.57 3.91
CA LEU A 149 -1.24 6.18 3.13
C LEU A 149 -0.49 5.15 2.28
N GLN A 150 -0.23 3.94 2.82
CA GLN A 150 0.35 2.85 2.03
C GLN A 150 -0.58 2.39 0.91
N SER A 151 -1.86 2.19 1.18
CA SER A 151 -2.85 1.79 0.17
C SER A 151 -2.93 2.83 -0.96
N MET A 152 -2.94 4.12 -0.64
CA MET A 152 -2.89 5.19 -1.64
C MET A 152 -1.62 5.09 -2.51
N SER A 153 -0.47 4.82 -1.89
CA SER A 153 0.80 4.63 -2.63
C SER A 153 0.79 3.38 -3.50
N TRP A 154 0.09 2.32 -3.10
CA TRP A 154 0.02 1.07 -3.85
C TRP A 154 -0.97 1.15 -5.02
N CYS A 155 -2.03 1.94 -4.90
CA CYS A 155 -3.00 2.15 -5.98
C CYS A 155 -2.34 2.71 -7.25
N TRP A 156 -1.36 3.60 -7.13
CA TRP A 156 -0.71 4.23 -8.28
C TRP A 156 0.00 3.20 -9.20
N PRO A 157 0.95 2.36 -8.71
CA PRO A 157 1.55 1.30 -9.51
C PRO A 157 0.53 0.28 -10.03
N TYR A 158 -0.46 -0.11 -9.22
CA TYR A 158 -1.46 -1.07 -9.65
C TYR A 158 -2.27 -0.54 -10.83
N LEU A 159 -2.69 0.72 -10.82
CA LEU A 159 -3.36 1.34 -11.97
C LEU A 159 -2.43 1.38 -13.19
N CYS A 160 -1.17 1.81 -13.03
CA CYS A 160 -0.23 1.90 -14.14
C CYS A 160 0.13 0.53 -14.76
N HIS A 161 0.24 -0.54 -13.97
CA HIS A 161 0.63 -1.88 -14.44
C HIS A 161 -0.56 -2.69 -14.98
N THR A 162 -1.71 -2.64 -14.30
CA THR A 162 -2.86 -3.49 -14.66
C THR A 162 -3.58 -3.00 -15.91
N ILE A 163 -3.67 -1.68 -16.14
CA ILE A 163 -4.39 -1.13 -17.29
C ILE A 163 -3.78 -1.60 -18.63
N PRO A 164 -2.46 -1.52 -18.87
CA PRO A 164 -1.84 -2.07 -20.07
C PRO A 164 -2.07 -3.58 -20.25
N CYS A 165 -1.94 -4.36 -19.18
CA CYS A 165 -2.16 -5.81 -19.21
C CYS A 165 -3.61 -6.18 -19.58
N CYS A 166 -4.60 -5.45 -19.05
CA CYS A 166 -6.00 -5.65 -19.39
C CYS A 166 -6.31 -5.31 -20.86
N THR A 167 -5.58 -4.37 -21.46
CA THR A 167 -5.72 -4.04 -22.88
C THR A 167 -4.98 -5.02 -23.81
N SER A 168 -3.84 -5.57 -23.40
CA SER A 168 -3.03 -6.47 -24.22
C SER A 168 -3.53 -7.92 -24.21
N LEU A 169 -4.07 -8.40 -23.08
CA LEU A 169 -4.64 -9.75 -22.95
C LEU A 169 -5.70 -10.11 -24.01
N PRO A 170 -6.76 -9.30 -24.26
CA PRO A 170 -7.75 -9.64 -25.27
C PRO A 170 -7.15 -9.65 -26.68
N VAL A 171 -6.17 -8.78 -26.96
CA VAL A 171 -5.47 -8.75 -28.26
C VAL A 171 -4.67 -10.03 -28.46
N VAL A 172 -3.92 -10.48 -27.44
CA VAL A 172 -3.15 -11.74 -27.49
C VAL A 172 -4.08 -12.94 -27.67
N LEU A 173 -5.20 -12.99 -26.94
CA LEU A 173 -6.18 -14.06 -27.07
C LEU A 173 -6.82 -14.09 -28.46
N ILE A 174 -7.17 -12.93 -29.02
CA ILE A 174 -7.70 -12.85 -30.39
C ILE A 174 -6.66 -13.36 -31.39
N VAL A 175 -5.40 -12.89 -31.30
CA VAL A 175 -4.33 -13.33 -32.21
C VAL A 175 -4.04 -14.84 -32.09
N LEU A 176 -4.18 -15.44 -30.90
CA LEU A 176 -3.90 -16.85 -30.68
C LEU A 176 -5.06 -17.77 -31.08
N TYR A 177 -6.31 -17.34 -30.85
CA TYR A 177 -7.52 -18.15 -31.08
C TYR A 177 -8.21 -17.89 -32.42
N LEU A 178 -7.89 -16.82 -33.15
CA LEU A 178 -8.50 -16.53 -34.46
C LEU A 178 -7.87 -17.34 -35.62
N PRO A 179 -6.54 -17.64 -35.62
CA PRO A 179 -5.93 -18.47 -36.67
C PRO A 179 -6.27 -19.96 -36.55
N SER A 180 -6.41 -20.50 -35.35
CA SER A 180 -6.65 -21.94 -35.14
C SER A 180 -7.97 -22.49 -35.73
N PRO A 181 -9.14 -21.81 -35.61
CA PRO A 181 -10.38 -22.25 -36.25
C PRO A 181 -10.38 -22.00 -37.78
N LEU A 182 -9.67 -20.97 -38.25
CA LEU A 182 -9.48 -20.75 -39.68
C LEU A 182 -8.63 -21.87 -40.27
N VAL A 183 -7.46 -22.16 -39.72
CA VAL A 183 -6.58 -23.24 -40.21
C VAL A 183 -7.30 -24.59 -40.18
N SER A 184 -8.05 -24.90 -39.13
CA SER A 184 -8.78 -26.17 -39.03
C SER A 184 -9.91 -26.25 -40.08
N SER A 185 -10.70 -25.19 -40.26
CA SER A 185 -11.79 -25.14 -41.26
C SER A 185 -11.33 -25.30 -42.72
N TRP A 186 -10.11 -24.88 -43.05
CA TRP A 186 -9.53 -25.07 -44.39
C TRP A 186 -8.90 -26.46 -44.56
N SER A 187 -8.36 -27.04 -43.47
CA SER A 187 -7.65 -28.33 -43.51
C SER A 187 -8.60 -29.53 -43.59
N TYR A 188 -9.73 -29.51 -42.87
CA TYR A 188 -10.70 -30.63 -42.85
C TYR A 188 -11.31 -30.98 -44.22
N PRO A 189 -11.83 -30.03 -45.04
CA PRO A 189 -12.39 -30.37 -46.34
C PRO A 189 -11.31 -30.82 -47.34
N PHE A 190 -10.11 -30.24 -47.28
CA PHE A 190 -8.99 -30.64 -48.14
C PHE A 190 -8.55 -32.08 -47.88
N LEU A 191 -8.37 -32.45 -46.61
CA LEU A 191 -8.03 -33.82 -46.21
C LEU A 191 -9.16 -34.81 -46.54
N HIS A 192 -10.42 -34.42 -46.37
CA HIS A 192 -11.56 -35.26 -46.71
C HIS A 192 -11.66 -35.54 -48.22
N SER A 193 -11.48 -34.52 -49.07
CA SER A 193 -11.45 -34.70 -50.53
C SER A 193 -10.24 -35.52 -51.00
N PHE A 194 -9.07 -35.34 -50.37
CA PHE A 194 -7.87 -36.10 -50.69
C PHE A 194 -8.00 -37.59 -50.33
N VAL A 195 -8.56 -37.90 -49.15
CA VAL A 195 -8.81 -39.28 -48.70
C VAL A 195 -9.87 -39.98 -49.57
N LEU A 196 -10.94 -39.28 -49.93
CA LEU A 196 -11.96 -39.82 -50.85
C LEU A 196 -11.40 -40.10 -52.25
N PHE A 197 -10.49 -39.25 -52.76
CA PHE A 197 -9.84 -39.46 -54.06
C PHE A 197 -8.94 -40.71 -54.09
N HIS A 198 -8.33 -41.07 -52.96
CA HIS A 198 -7.50 -42.29 -52.86
C HIS A 198 -8.27 -43.56 -52.49
N LEU A 199 -9.44 -43.45 -51.85
CA LEU A 199 -10.27 -44.62 -51.54
C LEU A 199 -11.15 -45.09 -52.71
N PHE A 200 -11.46 -44.22 -53.68
CA PHE A 200 -12.32 -44.51 -54.82
C PHE A 200 -11.56 -44.71 -56.16
N ARG A 201 -10.26 -44.98 -56.10
CA ARG A 201 -9.43 -45.37 -57.24
C ARG A 201 -8.76 -46.70 -56.97
#